data_AF-C0B7S6-F1
#
_entry.id   AF-C0B7S6-F1
#
_cell.length_a   1.000
_cell.length_b   1.000
_cell.length_c   1.000
_cell.angle_alpha   90.00
_cell.angle_beta   90.00
_cell.angle_gamma   90.00
#
_symmetry.space_group_name_H-M   'P 1'
#
loop_
_entity.id
_entity.type
_entity.pdbx_description
1 polymer ?
#
loop_
_entity_poly.entity_id
_entity_poly.type
_entity_poly.pdbx_seq_one_letter_code
_entity_poly.pdbx_strand_id
1 'polypeptide(L)'
;MAYKDENGKITIDDVAAGEDIRKIERAQSILQNALQSLRAAQTEGANSKGETAQAIYDKSQELINQIQRLDSNLEETTNYIRHVLAVYKAKDEMLKEIMAAAQNMN
;
A
#
# COMPACT_ATOMS: atom_id res chain seq x y z
N MET A 1 -13.96 13.36 1.57
CA MET A 1 -14.96 14.10 0.78
C MET A 1 -15.40 13.19 -0.34
N ALA A 2 -16.65 12.71 -0.34
CA ALA A 2 -17.19 11.86 -1.40
C ALA A 2 -17.88 12.75 -2.43
N TYR A 3 -17.43 12.69 -3.69
CA TYR A 3 -18.05 13.42 -4.78
C TYR A 3 -19.34 12.69 -5.17
N LYS A 4 -20.49 13.34 -5.02
CA LYS A 4 -21.77 12.84 -5.52
C LYS A 4 -22.05 13.56 -6.83
N ASP A 5 -22.29 12.82 -7.91
CA ASP A 5 -22.85 13.41 -9.13
C ASP A 5 -24.39 13.47 -9.06
N GLU A 6 -24.98 14.28 -9.92
CA GLU A 6 -26.40 14.65 -9.95
C GLU A 6 -27.35 13.46 -10.20
N ASN A 7 -26.81 12.27 -10.53
CA ASN A 7 -27.56 11.06 -10.87
C ASN A 7 -27.56 10.00 -9.75
N GLY A 8 -27.04 10.31 -8.57
CA GLY A 8 -27.08 9.41 -7.41
C GLY A 8 -26.02 8.30 -7.43
N LYS A 9 -25.00 8.39 -8.30
CA LYS A 9 -23.89 7.45 -8.34
C LYS A 9 -22.93 7.72 -7.16
N ILE A 10 -22.56 6.66 -6.42
CA ILE A 10 -21.58 6.76 -5.34
C ILE A 10 -20.19 6.67 -5.99
N THR A 11 -19.80 7.73 -6.71
CA THR A 11 -18.65 7.70 -7.60
C THR A 11 -17.35 7.60 -6.81
N ILE A 12 -16.78 6.41 -6.73
CA ILE A 12 -15.37 6.21 -6.37
C ILE A 12 -14.49 6.68 -7.53
N ASP A 13 -13.42 7.41 -7.19
CA ASP A 13 -12.37 7.75 -8.13
C ASP A 13 -11.33 6.62 -8.19
N ASP A 14 -11.62 5.65 -9.07
CA ASP A 14 -10.73 4.51 -9.35
C ASP A 14 -9.34 4.96 -9.84
N VAL A 15 -9.27 6.09 -10.54
CA VAL A 15 -8.01 6.60 -11.10
C VAL A 15 -7.14 7.13 -9.97
N ALA A 16 -7.67 7.98 -9.10
CA ALA A 16 -6.96 8.51 -7.95
C ALA A 16 -6.49 7.39 -7.01
N ALA A 17 -7.37 6.42 -6.71
CA ALA A 17 -6.99 5.29 -5.86
C ALA A 17 -5.90 4.42 -6.51
N GLY A 18 -5.96 4.21 -7.83
CA GLY A 18 -4.91 3.52 -8.58
C GLY A 18 -3.58 4.28 -8.57
N GLU A 19 -3.60 5.61 -8.59
CA GLU A 19 -2.41 6.44 -8.43
C GLU A 19 -1.79 6.32 -7.04
N ASP A 20 -2.61 6.30 -6.00
CA ASP A 20 -2.14 6.17 -4.62
C ASP A 20 -1.52 4.80 -4.36
N ILE A 21 -2.13 3.71 -4.87
CA ILE A 21 -1.53 2.37 -4.88
C ILE A 21 -0.15 2.41 -5.55
N ARG A 22 -0.03 2.99 -6.75
CA ARG A 22 1.26 3.10 -7.46
C ARG A 22 2.30 3.92 -6.68
N LYS A 23 1.89 4.95 -5.94
CA LYS A 23 2.81 5.73 -5.09
C LYS A 23 3.33 4.88 -3.93
N ILE A 24 2.47 4.08 -3.31
CA ILE A 24 2.84 3.18 -2.23
C ILE A 24 3.79 2.09 -2.74
N GLU A 25 3.47 1.44 -3.87
CA GLU A 25 4.32 0.41 -4.48
C GLU A 25 5.72 0.94 -4.82
N ARG A 26 5.83 2.19 -5.29
CA ARG A 26 7.13 2.85 -5.49
C ARG A 26 7.88 3.06 -4.18
N ALA A 27 7.20 3.45 -3.11
CA ALA A 27 7.83 3.58 -1.79
C ALA A 27 8.36 2.23 -1.30
N GLN A 28 7.61 1.14 -1.47
CA GLN A 28 8.07 -0.22 -1.14
C GLN A 28 9.31 -0.62 -1.93
N SER A 29 9.40 -0.28 -3.22
CA SER A 29 10.62 -0.52 -4.02
C SER A 29 11.84 0.23 -3.45
N ILE A 30 11.67 1.47 -2.98
CA ILE A 30 12.75 2.23 -2.32
C ILE A 30 13.17 1.53 -1.02
N LEU A 31 12.21 1.05 -0.23
CA LEU A 31 12.48 0.30 1.00
C LEU A 31 13.25 -1.00 0.73
N GLN A 32 12.93 -1.71 -0.36
CA GLN A 32 13.66 -2.91 -0.77
C GLN A 32 15.12 -2.60 -1.12
N ASN A 33 15.38 -1.48 -1.80
CA ASN A 33 16.75 -1.03 -2.08
C ASN A 33 17.52 -0.71 -0.80
N ALA A 34 16.89 0.01 0.14
CA ALA A 34 17.48 0.30 1.45
C ALA A 34 17.77 -0.98 2.25
N LEU A 35 16.86 -1.97 2.19
CA LEU A 35 17.04 -3.27 2.83
C LEU A 35 18.26 -4.01 2.27
N GLN A 36 18.49 -3.95 0.96
CA GLN A 36 19.67 -4.55 0.34
C GLN A 36 20.96 -3.91 0.85
N SER A 37 21.03 -2.58 0.91
CA SER A 37 22.20 -1.86 1.43
C SER A 37 22.47 -2.16 2.90
N LEU A 38 21.42 -2.23 3.74
CA LEU A 38 21.56 -2.55 5.16
C LEU A 38 22.01 -3.99 5.39
N ARG A 39 21.56 -4.95 4.57
CA ARG A 39 22.05 -6.33 4.65
C ARG A 39 23.54 -6.43 4.29
N ALA A 40 24.02 -5.62 3.36
CA ALA A 40 25.45 -5.56 3.04
C ALA A 40 26.25 -5.00 4.22
N ALA A 41 25.81 -3.87 4.81
CA ALA A 41 26.44 -3.30 5.99
C ALA A 41 26.43 -4.24 7.20
N GLN A 42 25.31 -4.95 7.41
CA GLN A 42 25.22 -5.99 8.44
C GLN A 42 26.22 -7.12 8.21
N THR A 43 26.35 -7.61 6.97
CA THR A 43 27.29 -8.67 6.61
C THR A 43 28.74 -8.22 6.87
N GLU A 44 29.08 -6.98 6.53
CA GLU A 44 30.41 -6.43 6.77
C GLU A 44 30.70 -6.26 8.27
N GLY A 45 29.72 -5.77 9.04
CA GLY A 45 29.82 -5.69 10.50
C GLY A 45 30.03 -7.07 11.15
N ALA A 46 29.31 -8.09 10.69
CA ALA A 46 29.42 -9.47 11.19
C ALA A 46 30.78 -10.12 10.89
N ASN A 47 31.41 -9.77 9.77
CA ASN A 47 32.70 -10.31 9.35
C ASN A 47 33.91 -9.51 9.84
N SER A 48 33.67 -8.35 10.49
CA SER A 48 34.71 -7.46 10.98
C SER A 48 34.92 -7.61 12.49
N LYS A 49 36.04 -7.11 13.01
CA LYS A 49 36.35 -7.13 14.45
C LYS A 49 36.35 -5.70 15.01
N GLY A 50 35.96 -5.57 16.28
CA GLY A 50 36.02 -4.31 17.04
C GLY A 50 34.64 -3.69 17.29
N GLU A 51 34.59 -2.73 18.22
CA GLU A 51 33.34 -2.11 18.68
C GLU A 51 32.59 -1.40 17.55
N THR A 52 33.30 -0.77 16.61
CA THR A 52 32.68 -0.13 15.44
C THR A 52 31.96 -1.14 14.55
N ALA A 53 32.54 -2.32 14.34
CA ALA A 53 31.93 -3.36 13.52
C ALA A 53 30.64 -3.89 14.16
N GLN A 54 30.67 -4.11 15.49
CA GLN A 54 29.49 -4.51 16.25
C GLN A 54 28.38 -3.43 16.19
N ALA A 55 28.74 -2.15 16.36
CA ALA A 55 27.79 -1.06 16.28
C ALA A 55 27.11 -0.96 14.89
N ILE A 56 27.86 -1.20 13.81
CA ILE A 56 27.32 -1.25 12.45
C ILE A 56 26.34 -2.42 12.30
N TYR A 57 26.71 -3.60 12.80
CA TYR A 57 25.85 -4.78 12.77
C TYR A 57 24.52 -4.52 13.51
N ASP A 58 24.60 -4.06 14.76
CA ASP A 58 23.43 -3.82 15.61
C ASP A 58 22.50 -2.77 15.00
N LYS A 59 23.06 -1.67 14.49
CA LYS A 59 22.27 -0.61 13.87
C LYS A 59 21.64 -1.06 12.56
N SER A 60 22.35 -1.85 11.76
CA SER A 60 21.80 -2.41 10.52
C SER A 60 20.63 -3.35 10.82
N GLN A 61 20.73 -4.20 11.84
CA GLN A 61 19.65 -5.09 12.25
C GLN A 61 18.41 -4.32 12.74
N GLU A 62 18.61 -3.25 13.53
CA GLU A 62 17.52 -2.38 14.00
C GLU A 62 16.77 -1.76 12.83
N LEU A 63 17.49 -1.20 11.86
CA LEU A 63 16.91 -0.54 10.68
C LEU A 63 16.23 -1.55 9.73
N ILE A 64 16.81 -2.75 9.54
CA ILE A 64 16.17 -3.85 8.79
C ILE A 64 14.79 -4.16 9.38
N ASN A 65 14.71 -4.32 10.70
CA ASN A 65 13.44 -4.63 11.38
C ASN A 65 12.41 -3.50 11.21
N GLN A 66 12.84 -2.24 11.23
CA GLN A 66 11.96 -1.08 11.01
C GLN A 66 11.43 -1.04 9.58
N ILE A 67 12.30 -1.26 8.59
CA ILE A 67 11.91 -1.28 7.17
C ILE A 67 10.90 -2.41 6.90
N GLN A 68 11.12 -3.61 7.45
CA GLN A 68 10.18 -4.72 7.26
C GLN A 68 8.79 -4.43 7.84
N ARG A 69 8.72 -3.77 9.00
CA ARG A 69 7.43 -3.33 9.58
C ARG A 69 6.77 -2.26 8.71
N LEU A 70 7.54 -1.30 8.21
CA LEU A 70 7.01 -0.26 7.34
C LEU A 70 6.48 -0.85 6.02
N ASP A 71 7.21 -1.79 5.42
CA ASP A 71 6.80 -2.48 4.20
C ASP A 71 5.47 -3.23 4.41
N SER A 72 5.34 -3.98 5.52
CA SER A 72 4.08 -4.64 5.90
C SER A 72 2.91 -3.65 6.07
N ASN A 73 3.14 -2.50 6.73
CA ASN A 73 2.10 -1.48 6.90
C ASN A 73 1.66 -0.86 5.56
N LEU A 74 2.59 -0.69 4.62
CA LEU A 74 2.30 -0.20 3.28
C LEU A 74 1.53 -1.25 2.45
N GLU A 75 1.84 -2.52 2.60
CA GLU A 75 1.08 -3.61 2.00
C GLU A 75 -0.36 -3.65 2.54
N GLU A 76 -0.54 -3.57 3.86
CA GLU A 76 -1.86 -3.50 4.50
C GLU A 76 -2.67 -2.30 4.00
N THR A 77 -2.03 -1.13 3.88
CA THR A 77 -2.66 0.08 3.36
C THR A 77 -3.12 -0.11 1.91
N THR A 78 -2.27 -0.71 1.07
CA THR A 78 -2.59 -1.01 -0.32
C THR A 78 -3.78 -1.98 -0.43
N ASN A 79 -3.78 -3.02 0.41
CA ASN A 79 -4.86 -3.99 0.46
C ASN A 79 -6.18 -3.37 0.93
N TYR A 80 -6.13 -2.46 1.90
CA TYR A 80 -7.30 -1.70 2.35
C TYR A 80 -7.90 -0.84 1.23
N ILE A 81 -7.06 -0.11 0.48
CA ILE A 81 -7.53 0.68 -0.67
C ILE A 81 -8.22 -0.23 -1.71
N ARG A 82 -7.59 -1.36 -2.07
CA ARG A 82 -8.18 -2.33 -3.00
C ARG A 82 -9.51 -2.89 -2.50
N HIS A 83 -9.62 -3.18 -1.20
CA HIS A 83 -10.86 -3.65 -0.59
C HIS A 83 -11.97 -2.60 -0.69
N VAL A 84 -11.67 -1.35 -0.33
CA VAL A 84 -12.63 -0.24 -0.44
C VAL A 84 -13.11 -0.08 -1.88
N LEU A 85 -12.20 -0.09 -2.86
CA LEU A 85 -12.56 -0.04 -4.28
C LEU A 85 -13.53 -1.15 -4.68
N ALA A 86 -13.25 -2.40 -4.28
CA ALA A 86 -14.12 -3.53 -4.59
C ALA A 86 -15.52 -3.40 -3.97
N VAL A 87 -15.60 -2.95 -2.70
CA VAL A 87 -16.87 -2.76 -2.00
C VAL A 87 -17.76 -1.73 -2.71
N TYR A 88 -17.19 -0.59 -3.10
CA TYR A 88 -17.98 0.46 -3.76
C TYR A 88 -18.33 0.10 -5.21
N LYS A 89 -17.46 -0.61 -5.94
CA LYS A 89 -17.82 -1.16 -7.25
C LYS A 89 -19.03 -2.09 -7.18
N ALA A 90 -19.05 -2.98 -6.19
CA ALA A 90 -20.20 -3.87 -5.98
C ALA A 90 -21.49 -3.07 -5.67
N LYS A 91 -21.39 -2.03 -4.83
CA LYS A 91 -22.55 -1.15 -4.54
C LYS A 91 -23.06 -0.41 -5.76
N ASP A 92 -22.15 0.09 -6.61
CA ASP A 92 -22.51 0.79 -7.85
C ASP A 92 -23.20 -0.16 -8.84
N GLU A 93 -22.74 -1.40 -8.99
CA GLU A 93 -23.40 -2.40 -9.86
C GLU A 93 -24.79 -2.77 -9.34
N MET A 94 -24.95 -3.03 -8.04
CA MET A 94 -26.27 -3.31 -7.45
C MET A 94 -27.25 -2.16 -7.67
N LEU A 95 -26.78 -0.91 -7.53
CA LEU A 95 -27.62 0.26 -7.77
C LEU A 95 -28.07 0.33 -9.24
N LYS A 96 -27.17 0.08 -10.19
CA LYS A 96 -27.51 0.04 -11.63
C LYS A 96 -28.58 -1.02 -11.92
N GLU A 97 -28.44 -2.23 -11.35
CA GLU A 97 -29.41 -3.31 -11.53
C GLU A 97 -30.80 -2.92 -11.01
N ILE A 98 -30.87 -2.33 -9.81
CA ILE A 98 -32.13 -1.85 -9.22
C ILE A 98 -32.76 -0.76 -10.09
N MET A 99 -31.97 0.20 -10.57
CA MET A 99 -32.45 1.27 -11.44
C MET A 99 -32.96 0.75 -12.78
N ALA A 100 -32.24 -0.20 -13.40
CA ALA A 100 -32.67 -0.83 -14.64
C ALA A 100 -33.97 -1.64 -14.46
N ALA A 101 -34.10 -2.38 -13.37
CA ALA A 101 -35.33 -3.10 -13.04
C ALA A 101 -36.51 -2.14 -12.83
N ALA A 102 -36.30 -1.01 -12.15
CA ALA A 102 -37.34 0.00 -11.95
C ALA A 102 -37.79 0.68 -13.25
N GLN A 103 -36.86 0.90 -14.20
CA GLN A 103 -37.19 1.46 -15.52
C GLN A 103 -38.00 0.49 -16.40
N ASN A 104 -37.78 -0.82 -16.28
CA ASN A 104 -38.49 -1.84 -17.05
C ASN A 104 -39.92 -2.14 -16.55
N MET A 105 -40.33 -1.58 -15.41
CA MET A 105 -41.68 -1.73 -14.83
C MET A 105 -42.61 -0.52 -15.07
N ASN A 106 -42.10 0.55 -15.70
CA ASN A 106 -42.86 1.73 -16.13
C ASN A 106 -43.03 1.72 -17.65
#